data_AF-A0A967D8W8-F1
#
_entry.id   AF-A0A967D8W8-F1
#
_cell.length_a   1.000
_cell.length_b   1.000
_cell.length_c   1.000
_cell.angle_alpha   90.00
_cell.angle_beta   90.00
_cell.angle_gamma   90.00
#
_symmetry.space_group_name_H-M   'P 1'
#
loop_
_entity.id
_entity.type
_entity.pdbx_description
1 polymer ?
#
loop_
_entity_poly.entity_id
_entity_poly.type
_entity_poly.pdbx_seq_one_letter_code
_entity_poly.pdbx_strand_id
1 'polypeptide(L)' 'GCVEGAVVTEALSLLHGEREPGIVTFGYSDDEAFAVGLTCGGTIRLFIEEFNW' A
#
# COMPACT_ATOMS: atom_id res chain seq x y z
N GLY A 1 -0.57 -11.04 -0.87
CA GLY A 1 -1.93 -10.50 -0.97
C GLY A 1 -1.95 -9.42 -2.04
N CYS A 2 -3.05 -8.69 -2.12
CA CYS A 2 -3.27 -7.67 -3.14
C CYS A 2 -2.65 -6.31 -2.82
N VAL A 3 -2.30 -6.08 -1.55
CA VAL A 3 -1.80 -4.79 -1.07
C VAL A 3 -0.29 -4.70 -1.28
N GLU A 4 0.41 -5.83 -1.25
CA GLU A 4 1.87 -5.89 -1.31
C GLU A 4 2.42 -5.24 -2.58
N GLY A 5 1.78 -5.44 -3.74
CA GLY A 5 2.20 -4.79 -4.98
C GLY A 5 2.06 -3.27 -4.92
N ALA A 6 0.97 -2.77 -4.34
CA ALA A 6 0.75 -1.34 -4.16
C ALA A 6 1.77 -0.75 -3.16
N VAL A 7 2.06 -1.46 -2.07
CA VAL A 7 3.09 -1.07 -1.10
C VAL A 7 4.48 -1.03 -1.73
N VAL A 8 4.82 -1.98 -2.61
CA VAL A 8 6.10 -1.99 -3.33
C VAL A 8 6.22 -0.77 -4.25
N THR A 9 5.18 -0.44 -5.02
CA THR A 9 5.17 0.77 -5.87
C THR A 9 5.42 2.02 -5.04
N GLU A 10 4.69 2.14 -3.93
CA GLU A 10 4.78 3.26 -3.00
C GLU A 10 6.17 3.37 -2.33
N ALA A 11 6.81 2.24 -2.01
CA ALA A 11 8.17 2.22 -1.50
C ALA A 11 9.21 2.61 -2.56
N LEU A 12 9.04 2.13 -3.81
CA LEU A 12 9.95 2.47 -4.91
C LEU A 12 9.93 3.97 -5.24
N SER A 13 8.76 4.59 -5.30
CA SER A 13 8.67 6.04 -5.50
C SER A 13 9.36 6.81 -4.37
N LEU A 14 9.32 6.31 -3.13
CA LEU A 14 10.03 6.93 -2.01
C LEU A 14 11.55 6.81 -2.20
N LEU A 15 12.04 5.61 -2.51
CA LEU A 15 13.47 5.36 -2.78
C LEU A 15 14.00 6.14 -3.99
N HIS A 16 13.16 6.44 -4.98
CA HIS A 16 13.52 7.27 -6.13
C HIS A 16 13.46 8.79 -5.85
N GLY A 17 13.02 9.20 -4.65
CA GLY A 17 12.85 10.62 -4.31
C GLY A 17 11.65 11.28 -5.01
N GLU A 18 10.70 10.48 -5.53
CA GLU A 18 9.47 10.97 -6.16
C GLU A 18 8.41 11.35 -5.11
N ARG A 19 8.59 10.89 -3.87
CA ARG A 19 7.71 11.20 -2.74
C ARG A 19 8.48 11.22 -1.42
N GLU A 20 7.87 11.90 -0.45
CA GLU A 20 8.32 11.91 0.93
C GLU A 20 7.73 10.76 1.75
N PRO A 21 8.37 10.39 2.89
CA PRO A 21 7.78 9.50 3.89
C PRO A 21 6.40 9.96 4.36
N GLY A 22 5.50 9.01 4.60
CA GLY A 22 4.15 9.36 5.04
C GLY A 22 3.15 8.23 5.06
N ILE A 23 1.91 8.57 5.43
CA ILE A 23 0.78 7.63 5.46
C ILE A 23 0.21 7.48 4.05
N VAL A 24 0.14 6.23 3.59
CA VAL A 24 -0.61 5.82 2.40
C VAL A 24 -1.86 5.08 2.83
N THR A 25 -2.98 5.36 2.16
CA THR A 25 -4.26 4.70 2.43
C THR A 25 -4.61 3.79 1.26
N PHE A 26 -4.85 2.51 1.56
CA PHE A 26 -5.35 1.54 0.59
C PHE A 26 -6.77 1.13 0.98
N GLY A 27 -7.71 1.22 0.05
CA GLY A 27 -9.08 0.80 0.23
C GLY A 27 -9.47 -0.20 -0.85
N TYR A 28 -10.14 -1.27 -0.45
CA TYR A 28 -10.74 -2.25 -1.36
C TYR A 28 -12.20 -2.40 -0.98
N SER A 29 -13.09 -2.28 -1.97
CA SER A 29 -14.49 -2.66 -1.80
C SER A 29 -14.60 -4.18 -1.60
N ASP A 30 -15.75 -4.64 -1.08
CA ASP A 30 -16.02 -6.06 -0.92
C ASP A 30 -15.97 -6.81 -2.27
N ASP A 31 -16.37 -6.15 -3.36
CA ASP A 31 -16.33 -6.69 -4.71
C ASP A 31 -14.89 -6.81 -5.25
N GLU A 32 -14.02 -5.85 -4.94
CA GLU A 32 -12.60 -5.89 -5.29
C GLU A 32 -11.85 -6.91 -4.43
N ALA A 33 -12.20 -7.03 -3.15
CA ALA A 33 -11.56 -7.93 -2.19
C ALA A 33 -11.55 -9.37 -2.69
N PHE A 34 -12.68 -9.84 -3.22
CA PHE A 34 -12.79 -11.19 -3.79
C PHE A 34 -11.90 -11.37 -5.03
N ALA A 35 -11.83 -10.37 -5.91
CA ALA A 35 -11.04 -10.41 -7.14
C ALA A 35 -9.52 -10.47 -6.88
N VAL A 36 -9.08 -10.02 -5.71
CA VAL A 36 -7.66 -9.93 -5.34
C VAL A 36 -7.26 -10.86 -4.18
N GLY A 37 -8.16 -11.76 -3.77
CA GLY A 37 -7.89 -12.80 -2.78
C GLY A 37 -7.92 -12.34 -1.32
N LEU A 38 -8.58 -11.23 -1.02
CA LEU A 38 -8.92 -10.84 0.35
C LEU A 38 -10.25 -11.47 0.77
N THR A 39 -10.39 -11.80 2.05
CA THR A 39 -11.62 -12.40 2.63
C THR A 39 -12.74 -11.38 2.83
N CYS A 40 -12.42 -10.09 2.86
CA CYS A 40 -13.35 -8.97 3.03
C CYS A 40 -12.72 -7.68 2.49
N GLY A 41 -13.55 -6.70 2.14
CA GLY A 41 -13.09 -5.35 1.85
C GLY A 41 -12.67 -4.60 3.11
N GLY A 42 -12.21 -3.37 2.91
CA GLY A 42 -11.82 -2.48 4.00
C GLY A 42 -10.75 -1.47 3.61
N THR A 43 -10.41 -0.63 4.57
CA THR A 43 -9.39 0.41 4.40
C THR A 43 -8.27 0.19 5.40
N ILE A 44 -7.03 0.19 4.90
CA ILE A 44 -5.83 0.20 5.73
C ILE A 44 -5.05 1.49 5.51
N ARG A 45 -4.32 1.92 6.54
CA ARG A 45 -3.40 3.06 6.49
C ARG A 45 -2.02 2.57 6.91
N LEU A 46 -1.03 2.77 6.05
CA LEU A 46 0.34 2.34 6.27
C LEU A 46 1.25 3.55 6.27
N PHE A 47 2.07 3.70 7.30
CA PHE A 47 3.18 4.66 7.28
C PHE A 47 4.37 4.00 6.59
N ILE A 48 4.92 4.64 5.56
CA ILE A 48 6.05 4.15 4.78
C ILE A 48 7.17 5.18 4.84
N GLU A 49 8.37 4.72 5.19
CA GLU A 49 9.61 5.50 5.22
C GLU A 49 10.79 4.65 4.73
N GLU A 50 11.85 5.30 4.26
CA GLU A 50 13.11 4.63 3.96
C GLU A 50 13.82 4.22 5.26
N PHE A 51 14.32 2.99 5.31
CA PHE A 51 15.08 2.51 6.46
C PHE A 51 16.54 2.97 6.39
N ASN A 52 16.83 4.10 7.03
CA ASN A 52 18.15 4.74 7.05
C ASN A 52 18.79 4.59 8.45
N TRP A 53 19.70 3.62 8.58
CA TRP A 53 20.48 3.33 9.81
C TRP A 53 21.92 3.83 9.77
#